data_AF-A0A139WYV6-F1
#
_entry.id   AF-A0A139WYV6-F1
#
_cell.length_a   1.000
_cell.length_b   1.000
_cell.length_c   1.000
_cell.angle_alpha   90.00
_cell.angle_beta   90.00
_cell.angle_gamma   90.00
#
_symmetry.space_group_name_H-M   'P 1'
#
loop_
_entity.id
_entity.type
_entity.pdbx_description
1 polymer ?
#
loop_
_entity_poly.entity_id
_entity_poly.type
_entity_poly.pdbx_seq_one_letter_code
_entity_poly.pdbx_strand_id
1 'polypeptide(L)'
;MKAFDWEIFLKQESQKIIADYKEKKSKGKGGDWSFIELASETIESEWLGYPGATEEQIVAAETRLGIILPPSYRMFLTVTNGWPALPGPQKLYSTEEINWFCAENQDWIDEWTTALKLLPPITDEQYFVYEKNYFWNQPIRTEYMQTSLQISDEEDASVVLLNPQVTHNYEWEAWLLISGRASILRCRSFQELIQTMGMVNPWL
;
A
#
# COMPACT_ATOMS: atom_id res chain seq x y z
N MET A 1 -2.89 -24.85 6.36
CA MET A 1 -2.99 -23.79 5.33
C MET A 1 -1.60 -23.52 4.81
N LYS A 2 -1.40 -23.41 3.49
CA LYS A 2 -0.15 -22.86 2.97
C LYS A 2 -0.14 -21.36 3.28
N ALA A 3 0.97 -20.84 3.76
CA ALA A 3 1.18 -19.39 3.87
C ALA A 3 1.07 -18.77 2.48
N PHE A 4 0.64 -17.51 2.42
CA PHE A 4 0.63 -16.76 1.16
C PHE A 4 2.06 -16.62 0.64
N ASP A 5 2.25 -16.87 -0.65
CA ASP A 5 3.56 -16.87 -1.30
C ASP A 5 3.74 -15.56 -2.07
N TRP A 6 4.43 -14.61 -1.45
CA TRP A 6 4.69 -13.29 -2.01
C TRP A 6 5.56 -13.36 -3.27
N GLU A 7 6.54 -14.27 -3.33
CA GLU A 7 7.43 -14.40 -4.49
C GLU A 7 6.64 -14.83 -5.72
N ILE A 8 5.82 -15.88 -5.59
CA ILE A 8 4.96 -16.35 -6.69
C ILE A 8 3.97 -15.25 -7.11
N PHE A 9 3.30 -14.60 -6.15
CA PHE A 9 2.32 -13.56 -6.43
C PHE A 9 2.94 -12.37 -7.17
N LEU A 10 4.02 -11.80 -6.64
CA LEU A 10 4.66 -10.61 -7.22
C LEU A 10 5.33 -10.91 -8.57
N LYS A 11 5.81 -12.14 -8.77
CA LYS A 11 6.32 -12.58 -10.07
C LYS A 11 5.20 -12.64 -11.12
N GLN A 12 4.04 -13.19 -10.77
CA GLN A 12 2.88 -13.21 -11.65
C GLN A 12 2.41 -11.80 -12.00
N GLU A 13 2.37 -10.90 -11.03
CA GLU A 13 2.01 -9.50 -11.27
C GLU A 13 3.05 -8.79 -12.16
N SER A 14 4.34 -9.01 -11.91
CA SER A 14 5.43 -8.46 -12.74
C SER A 14 5.30 -8.90 -14.20
N GLN A 15 5.05 -10.18 -14.44
CA GLN A 15 4.87 -10.73 -15.78
C GLN A 15 3.67 -10.11 -16.52
N LYS A 16 2.55 -9.88 -15.82
CA LYS A 16 1.36 -9.21 -16.41
C LYS A 16 1.69 -7.79 -16.86
N ILE A 17 2.34 -7.01 -15.99
CA ILE A 17 2.70 -5.61 -16.28
C ILE A 17 3.72 -5.54 -17.42
N ILE A 18 4.73 -6.41 -17.43
CA ILE A 18 5.74 -6.47 -18.50
C ILE A 18 5.09 -6.88 -19.83
N ALA A 19 4.13 -7.81 -19.83
CA ALA A 19 3.40 -8.21 -21.02
C ALA A 19 2.56 -7.05 -21.59
N ASP A 20 1.80 -6.35 -20.73
CA ASP A 20 1.03 -5.16 -21.11
C ASP A 20 1.93 -4.04 -21.65
N TYR A 21 3.07 -3.79 -20.99
CA TYR A 21 4.08 -2.84 -21.45
C TYR A 21 4.60 -3.19 -22.86
N LYS A 22 4.98 -4.45 -23.10
CA LYS A 22 5.48 -4.92 -24.41
C LYS A 22 4.41 -4.75 -25.49
N GLU A 23 3.16 -5.07 -25.18
CA GLU A 23 2.03 -4.92 -26.11
C GLU A 23 1.79 -3.45 -26.46
N LYS A 24 1.70 -2.56 -25.45
CA LYS A 24 1.49 -1.13 -25.64
C LYS A 24 2.65 -0.47 -26.41
N LYS A 25 3.91 -0.83 -26.11
CA LYS A 25 5.11 -0.38 -26.84
C LYS A 25 5.06 -0.77 -28.32
N SER A 26 4.65 -2.01 -28.63
CA SER A 26 4.55 -2.49 -30.01
C SER A 26 3.49 -1.78 -30.85
N LYS A 27 2.42 -1.28 -30.22
CA LYS A 27 1.28 -0.61 -30.88
C LYS A 27 1.50 0.90 -31.11
N GLY A 28 2.64 1.46 -30.69
CA GLY A 28 2.95 2.89 -30.85
C GLY A 28 1.96 3.83 -30.14
N LYS A 29 1.14 3.31 -29.22
CA LYS A 29 0.15 4.08 -28.46
C LYS A 29 0.83 4.82 -27.30
N GLY A 30 1.72 5.76 -27.61
CA GLY A 30 2.23 6.74 -26.66
C GLY A 30 1.21 7.85 -26.43
N GLY A 31 0.08 7.55 -25.79
CA GLY A 31 -0.94 8.56 -25.49
C GLY A 31 -0.62 9.30 -24.19
N ASP A 32 -0.19 10.57 -24.31
CA ASP A 32 -0.18 11.73 -23.39
C ASP A 32 0.17 11.59 -21.89
N TRP A 33 0.17 10.40 -21.30
CA TRP A 33 0.62 10.12 -19.94
C TRP A 33 1.78 9.12 -20.03
N SER A 34 2.93 9.53 -19.50
CA SER A 34 4.24 8.91 -19.63
C SER A 34 4.22 7.39 -19.50
N PHE A 35 4.54 6.67 -20.58
CA PHE A 35 5.03 5.31 -20.44
C PHE A 35 6.36 5.38 -19.71
N ILE A 36 6.38 4.94 -18.45
CA ILE A 36 7.65 4.69 -17.77
C ILE A 36 8.37 3.62 -18.59
N GLU A 37 9.53 3.95 -19.13
CA GLU A 37 10.33 3.00 -19.89
C GLU A 37 10.89 1.97 -18.91
N LEU A 38 10.44 0.72 -19.04
CA LEU A 38 11.00 -0.39 -18.26
C LEU A 38 12.44 -0.63 -18.70
N ALA A 39 13.34 -0.74 -17.72
CA ALA A 39 14.72 -1.12 -17.94
C ALA A 39 14.80 -2.51 -18.59
N SER A 40 15.79 -2.73 -19.46
CA SER A 40 15.96 -4.01 -20.15
C SER A 40 16.15 -5.17 -19.16
N GLU A 41 16.86 -4.92 -18.06
CA GLU A 41 17.12 -5.87 -16.98
C GLU A 41 15.83 -6.33 -16.30
N THR A 42 14.88 -5.41 -16.08
CA THR A 42 13.54 -5.72 -15.55
C THR A 42 12.74 -6.59 -16.53
N ILE A 43 12.83 -6.30 -17.82
CA ILE A 43 12.15 -7.07 -18.87
C ILE A 43 12.74 -8.48 -18.99
N GLU A 44 14.05 -8.62 -18.88
CA GLU A 44 14.78 -9.89 -19.00
C GLU A 44 14.61 -10.78 -17.76
N SER A 45 14.62 -10.18 -16.57
CA SER A 45 14.43 -10.90 -15.29
C SER A 45 12.97 -11.26 -15.00
N GLU A 46 12.02 -10.64 -15.71
CA GLU A 46 10.58 -10.74 -15.46
C GLU A 46 10.18 -10.36 -14.02
N TRP A 47 10.95 -9.47 -13.39
CA TRP A 47 10.80 -9.04 -12.01
C TRP A 47 10.84 -7.51 -11.89
N LEU A 48 9.78 -6.92 -11.34
CA LEU A 48 9.70 -5.46 -11.13
C LEU A 48 10.21 -5.03 -9.75
N GLY A 49 10.19 -5.92 -8.76
CA GLY A 49 10.56 -5.58 -7.40
C GLY A 49 12.04 -5.24 -7.23
N TYR A 50 12.36 -4.74 -6.05
CA TYR A 50 13.75 -4.59 -5.59
C TYR A 50 14.25 -5.90 -4.99
N PRO A 51 15.56 -6.03 -4.71
CA PRO A 51 16.04 -7.08 -3.82
C PRO A 51 15.30 -7.02 -2.48
N GLY A 52 15.02 -8.20 -1.90
CA GLY A 52 14.42 -8.31 -0.57
C GLY A 52 15.29 -7.66 0.51
N ALA A 53 14.63 -7.08 1.51
CA ALA A 53 15.27 -6.53 2.68
C ALA A 53 15.93 -7.66 3.49
N THR A 54 17.13 -7.40 4.00
CA THR A 54 17.76 -8.33 4.94
C THR A 54 17.08 -8.27 6.29
N GLU A 55 17.25 -9.31 7.10
CA GLU A 55 16.72 -9.33 8.46
C GLU A 55 17.27 -8.16 9.29
N GLU A 56 18.51 -7.76 9.08
CA GLU A 56 19.12 -6.60 9.74
C GLU A 56 18.45 -5.28 9.35
N GLN A 57 18.07 -5.10 8.07
CA GLN A 57 17.35 -3.91 7.62
C GLN A 57 15.94 -3.83 8.24
N ILE A 58 15.24 -4.96 8.27
CA ILE A 58 13.90 -5.06 8.88
C ILE A 58 13.98 -4.76 10.39
N VAL A 59 14.90 -5.40 11.11
CA VAL A 59 15.09 -5.18 12.55
C VAL A 59 15.52 -3.74 12.84
N ALA A 60 16.34 -3.12 11.97
CA ALA A 60 16.71 -1.72 12.11
C ALA A 60 15.50 -0.79 11.95
N ALA A 61 14.61 -1.06 10.99
CA ALA A 61 13.38 -0.30 10.81
C ALA A 61 12.42 -0.47 11.99
N GLU A 62 12.22 -1.70 12.46
CA GLU A 62 11.42 -2.02 13.65
C GLU A 62 11.96 -1.32 14.91
N THR A 63 13.28 -1.32 15.09
CA THR A 63 13.94 -0.63 16.20
C THR A 63 13.77 0.89 16.10
N ARG A 64 13.95 1.46 14.90
CA ARG A 64 13.78 2.89 14.64
C ARG A 64 12.34 3.35 14.91
N LEU A 65 11.36 2.53 14.56
CA LEU A 65 9.94 2.82 14.71
C LEU A 65 9.40 2.43 16.09
N GLY A 66 10.10 1.58 16.85
CA GLY A 66 9.66 1.08 18.16
C GLY A 66 8.51 0.07 18.07
N ILE A 67 8.40 -0.67 16.97
CA ILE A 67 7.31 -1.61 16.67
C ILE A 67 7.84 -2.90 16.05
N ILE A 68 7.03 -3.95 16.05
CA ILE A 68 7.23 -5.14 15.21
C ILE A 68 6.26 -5.02 14.03
N LEU A 69 6.77 -5.15 12.81
CA LEU A 69 5.96 -5.03 11.60
C LEU A 69 4.95 -6.19 11.50
N PRO A 70 3.75 -5.96 10.95
CA PRO A 70 2.76 -7.03 10.81
C PRO A 70 3.28 -8.14 9.88
N PRO A 71 3.00 -9.43 10.17
CA PRO A 71 3.68 -10.54 9.53
C PRO A 71 3.64 -10.52 8.01
N SER A 72 2.50 -10.18 7.40
CA SER A 72 2.36 -10.15 5.95
C SER A 72 3.21 -9.07 5.28
N TYR A 73 3.32 -7.89 5.89
CA TYR A 73 4.17 -6.81 5.39
C TYR A 73 5.65 -7.10 5.61
N ARG A 74 6.01 -7.69 6.76
CA ARG A 74 7.37 -8.16 7.01
C ARG A 74 7.80 -9.18 5.96
N MET A 75 6.96 -10.18 5.67
CA MET A 75 7.23 -11.17 4.63
C MET A 75 7.35 -10.55 3.23
N PHE A 76 6.51 -9.57 2.91
CA PHE A 76 6.63 -8.81 1.67
C PHE A 76 8.01 -8.15 1.54
N LEU A 77 8.47 -7.49 2.61
CA LEU A 77 9.78 -6.82 2.63
C LEU A 77 10.94 -7.81 2.43
N THR A 78 10.85 -9.04 2.94
CA THR A 78 11.87 -10.08 2.69
C THR A 78 11.96 -10.52 1.23
N VAL A 79 10.89 -10.33 0.45
CA VAL A 79 10.87 -10.64 -0.99
C VAL A 79 11.29 -9.42 -1.81
N THR A 80 10.87 -8.22 -1.41
CA THR A 80 11.19 -6.97 -2.09
C THR A 80 11.22 -5.80 -1.10
N ASN A 81 12.35 -5.08 -1.01
CA ASN A 81 12.47 -3.92 -0.13
C ASN A 81 11.81 -2.68 -0.74
N GLY A 82 10.48 -2.63 -0.71
CA GLY A 82 9.67 -1.66 -1.43
C GLY A 82 9.24 -2.16 -2.81
N TRP A 83 8.51 -1.33 -3.55
CA TRP A 83 8.02 -1.65 -4.89
C TRP A 83 8.00 -0.37 -5.74
N PRO A 84 8.48 -0.40 -6.99
CA PRO A 84 8.54 0.82 -7.79
C PRO A 84 7.16 1.28 -8.26
N ALA A 85 7.01 2.59 -8.48
CA ALA A 85 5.91 3.15 -9.26
C ALA A 85 6.13 2.82 -10.75
N LEU A 86 5.74 1.62 -11.16
CA LEU A 86 5.67 1.15 -12.55
C LEU A 86 4.21 0.79 -12.82
N PRO A 87 3.68 0.85 -14.06
CA PRO A 87 2.24 0.84 -14.30
C PRO A 87 1.53 -0.24 -13.47
N GLY A 88 0.86 0.21 -12.41
CA GLY A 88 0.66 -0.56 -11.18
C GLY A 88 0.34 0.39 -10.02
N PRO A 89 0.26 -0.08 -8.76
CA PRO A 89 -0.01 0.79 -7.63
C PRO A 89 1.14 1.79 -7.45
N GLN A 90 0.86 2.81 -6.65
CA GLN A 90 1.83 3.76 -6.13
C GLN A 90 3.06 3.07 -5.52
N LYS A 91 4.21 3.77 -5.49
CA LYS A 91 5.47 3.21 -4.99
C LYS A 91 5.28 2.76 -3.54
N LEU A 92 5.69 1.54 -3.22
CA LEU A 92 5.79 1.09 -1.84
C LEU A 92 7.19 1.37 -1.31
N TYR A 93 7.26 1.94 -0.11
CA TYR A 93 8.50 2.33 0.56
C TYR A 93 9.34 1.13 0.99
N SER A 94 10.65 1.33 0.94
CA SER A 94 11.64 0.47 1.57
C SER A 94 11.63 0.60 3.10
N THR A 95 12.32 -0.31 3.79
CA THR A 95 12.53 -0.29 5.25
C THR A 95 13.13 1.00 5.78
N GLU A 96 13.91 1.69 4.96
CA GLU A 96 14.57 2.95 5.27
C GLU A 96 13.62 4.16 5.13
N GLU A 97 12.66 4.06 4.23
CA GLU A 97 11.73 5.15 3.87
C GLU A 97 10.46 5.15 4.73
N ILE A 98 10.01 3.99 5.23
CA ILE A 98 8.79 3.91 6.05
C ILE A 98 8.89 4.78 7.31
N ASN A 99 7.82 5.54 7.60
CA ASN A 99 7.75 6.40 8.76
C ASN A 99 6.31 6.62 9.22
N TRP A 100 6.14 7.15 10.43
CA TRP A 100 4.83 7.51 10.95
C TRP A 100 4.18 8.58 10.08
N PHE A 101 2.92 8.37 9.71
CA PHE A 101 2.19 9.26 8.79
C PHE A 101 2.17 10.72 9.26
N CYS A 102 1.99 10.93 10.57
CA CYS A 102 1.98 12.25 11.19
C CYS A 102 3.31 13.02 11.10
N ALA A 103 4.43 12.34 10.84
CA ALA A 103 5.74 13.00 10.76
C ALA A 103 5.84 13.98 9.59
N GLU A 104 5.14 13.68 8.48
CA GLU A 104 5.20 14.49 7.25
C GLU A 104 3.82 14.98 6.80
N ASN A 105 2.72 14.42 7.34
CA ASN A 105 1.36 14.68 6.86
C ASN A 105 0.42 15.18 7.96
N GLN A 106 0.92 15.96 8.92
CA GLN A 106 0.08 16.50 10.00
C GLN A 106 -1.06 17.38 9.46
N ASP A 107 -0.80 18.18 8.42
CA ASP A 107 -1.81 19.03 7.80
C ASP A 107 -2.99 18.20 7.24
N TRP A 108 -2.71 17.01 6.66
CA TRP A 108 -3.75 16.10 6.20
C TRP A 108 -4.60 15.58 7.36
N ILE A 109 -3.98 15.22 8.47
CA ILE A 109 -4.71 14.74 9.66
C ILE A 109 -5.61 15.85 10.20
N ASP A 110 -5.15 17.10 10.19
CA ASP A 110 -5.90 18.26 10.66
C ASP A 110 -7.10 18.56 9.74
N GLU A 111 -6.93 18.45 8.42
CA GLU A 111 -8.01 18.59 7.44
C GLU A 111 -9.10 17.54 7.65
N TRP A 112 -8.74 16.27 7.77
CA TRP A 112 -9.69 15.17 8.02
C TRP A 112 -10.39 15.31 9.36
N THR A 113 -9.62 15.63 10.40
CA THR A 113 -10.15 15.85 11.76
C THR A 113 -11.15 17.01 11.75
N THR A 114 -10.84 18.09 11.04
CA THR A 114 -11.74 19.25 10.88
C THR A 114 -13.00 18.90 10.10
N ALA A 115 -12.86 18.21 8.97
CA ALA A 115 -13.97 17.80 8.12
C ALA A 115 -14.97 16.89 8.84
N LEU A 116 -14.47 16.01 9.71
CA LEU A 116 -15.29 15.02 10.41
C LEU A 116 -15.67 15.45 11.84
N LYS A 117 -15.19 16.60 12.32
CA LYS A 117 -15.39 17.10 13.70
C LYS A 117 -16.85 17.18 14.16
N LEU A 118 -17.77 17.47 13.23
CA LEU A 118 -19.19 17.65 13.52
C LEU A 118 -20.00 16.34 13.43
N LEU A 119 -19.38 15.25 12.98
CA LEU A 119 -20.02 13.94 12.90
C LEU A 119 -19.96 13.22 14.25
N PRO A 120 -20.95 12.35 14.55
CA PRO A 120 -20.88 11.53 15.75
C PRO A 120 -19.68 10.57 15.69
N PRO A 121 -19.04 10.24 16.83
CA PRO A 121 -17.99 9.23 16.88
C PRO A 121 -18.47 7.90 16.31
N ILE A 122 -17.60 7.23 15.54
CA ILE A 122 -17.89 5.92 14.94
C ILE A 122 -17.80 4.85 16.02
N THR A 123 -18.89 4.10 16.26
CA THR A 123 -18.90 2.97 17.22
C THR A 123 -18.17 1.75 16.68
N ASP A 124 -17.85 0.78 17.54
CA ASP A 124 -17.17 -0.46 17.09
C ASP A 124 -18.04 -1.26 16.10
N GLU A 125 -19.35 -1.29 16.31
CA GLU A 125 -20.31 -1.95 15.42
C GLU A 125 -20.33 -1.33 14.03
N GLN A 126 -20.07 -0.01 13.93
CA GLN A 126 -19.93 0.68 12.66
C GLN A 126 -18.52 0.48 12.08
N TYR A 127 -17.48 0.54 12.92
CA TYR A 127 -16.08 0.53 12.48
C TYR A 127 -15.65 -0.83 11.92
N PHE A 128 -16.05 -1.96 12.55
CA PHE A 128 -15.58 -3.29 12.17
C PHE A 128 -16.34 -3.94 11.00
N VAL A 129 -17.04 -3.13 10.20
CA VAL A 129 -17.69 -3.56 8.96
C VAL A 129 -16.74 -3.36 7.77
N TYR A 130 -16.21 -4.46 7.24
CA TYR A 130 -15.29 -4.47 6.08
C TYR A 130 -15.98 -4.94 4.78
N GLU A 131 -17.30 -4.81 4.69
CA GLU A 131 -18.04 -5.32 3.53
C GLU A 131 -17.69 -4.56 2.24
N LYS A 132 -17.61 -5.32 1.15
CA LYS A 132 -17.26 -4.82 -0.20
C LYS A 132 -18.22 -3.76 -0.74
N ASN A 133 -19.42 -3.63 -0.20
CA ASN A 133 -20.38 -2.62 -0.68
C ASN A 133 -19.96 -1.18 -0.34
N TYR A 134 -18.95 -1.02 0.52
CA TYR A 134 -18.40 0.27 0.94
C TYR A 134 -16.99 0.54 0.39
N PHE A 135 -16.58 -0.09 -0.72
CA PHE A 135 -15.19 -0.08 -1.23
C PHE A 135 -14.45 1.26 -1.13
N TRP A 136 -15.14 2.40 -1.25
CA TRP A 136 -14.54 3.73 -1.23
C TRP A 136 -15.13 4.68 -0.17
N ASN A 137 -15.90 4.20 0.80
CA ASN A 137 -16.44 5.07 1.85
C ASN A 137 -16.69 4.29 3.14
N GLN A 138 -15.65 3.60 3.61
CA GLN A 138 -15.72 2.89 4.87
C GLN A 138 -15.62 3.88 6.05
N PRO A 139 -16.27 3.61 7.19
CA PRO A 139 -16.12 4.43 8.38
C PRO A 139 -14.66 4.56 8.79
N ILE A 140 -14.26 5.74 9.28
CA ILE A 140 -12.89 6.02 9.69
C ILE A 140 -12.88 6.67 11.07
N ARG A 141 -11.84 6.36 11.84
CA ARG A 141 -11.51 7.01 13.10
C ARG A 141 -10.25 7.83 12.87
N THR A 142 -10.40 9.14 12.74
CA THR A 142 -9.29 10.06 12.39
C THR A 142 -8.17 10.03 13.43
N GLU A 143 -8.50 9.73 14.69
CA GLU A 143 -7.53 9.57 15.76
C GLU A 143 -6.50 8.47 15.49
N TYR A 144 -6.82 7.46 14.68
CA TYR A 144 -5.88 6.39 14.34
C TYR A 144 -4.81 6.83 13.34
N MET A 145 -5.09 7.85 12.50
CA MET A 145 -4.12 8.40 11.54
C MET A 145 -2.82 8.87 12.20
N GLN A 146 -2.92 9.38 13.43
CA GLN A 146 -1.78 9.87 14.21
C GLN A 146 -0.74 8.79 14.52
N THR A 147 -1.16 7.53 14.49
CA THR A 147 -0.32 6.37 14.81
C THR A 147 -0.15 5.41 13.65
N SER A 148 -0.68 5.74 12.46
CA SER A 148 -0.55 4.89 11.29
C SER A 148 0.84 5.02 10.68
N LEU A 149 1.40 3.89 10.24
CA LEU A 149 2.66 3.83 9.53
C LEU A 149 2.41 4.02 8.03
N GLN A 150 3.04 5.01 7.40
CA GLN A 150 2.98 5.18 5.95
C GLN A 150 3.99 4.28 5.26
N ILE A 151 3.52 3.54 4.26
CA ILE A 151 4.32 2.55 3.53
C ILE A 151 4.36 2.77 2.02
N SER A 152 3.92 3.92 1.55
CA SER A 152 3.96 4.30 0.14
C SER A 152 4.19 5.79 -0.06
N ASP A 153 4.58 6.18 -1.27
CA ASP A 153 4.51 7.58 -1.71
C ASP A 153 3.07 8.07 -1.81
N GLU A 154 2.92 9.37 -2.03
CA GLU A 154 1.64 9.95 -2.44
C GLU A 154 1.52 9.88 -3.96
N GLU A 155 0.48 9.18 -4.44
CA GLU A 155 0.12 9.13 -5.86
C GLU A 155 -1.38 9.38 -5.99
N ASP A 156 -1.80 10.25 -6.91
CA ASP A 156 -3.20 10.63 -7.11
C ASP A 156 -3.94 11.01 -5.80
N ALA A 157 -3.24 11.75 -4.93
CA ALA A 157 -3.72 12.16 -3.61
C ALA A 157 -4.10 10.98 -2.70
N SER A 158 -3.42 9.83 -2.87
CA SER A 158 -3.64 8.63 -2.09
C SER A 158 -2.35 8.09 -1.46
N VAL A 159 -2.48 7.48 -0.29
CA VAL A 159 -1.37 6.85 0.46
C VAL A 159 -1.82 5.52 1.06
N VAL A 160 -0.88 4.58 1.17
CA VAL A 160 -1.07 3.29 1.85
C VAL A 160 -0.53 3.39 3.28
N LEU A 161 -1.39 3.09 4.24
CA LEU A 161 -1.09 3.15 5.67
C LEU A 161 -1.32 1.80 6.35
N LEU A 162 -0.55 1.50 7.40
CA LEU A 162 -0.78 0.38 8.32
C LEU A 162 -1.17 0.94 9.69
N ASN A 163 -2.34 0.53 10.19
CA ASN A 163 -2.91 1.01 11.43
C ASN A 163 -2.64 0.01 12.59
N PRO A 164 -1.73 0.34 13.54
CA PRO A 164 -1.42 -0.54 14.67
C PRO A 164 -2.53 -0.59 15.73
N GLN A 165 -3.50 0.32 15.72
CA GLN A 165 -4.59 0.36 16.71
C GLN A 165 -5.59 -0.79 16.55
N VAL A 166 -5.61 -1.41 15.36
CA VAL A 166 -6.56 -2.46 15.00
C VAL A 166 -5.80 -3.65 14.46
N THR A 167 -5.90 -4.77 15.18
CA THR A 167 -5.20 -6.00 14.81
C THR A 167 -6.16 -7.15 14.53
N HIS A 168 -5.90 -7.90 13.45
CA HIS A 168 -6.62 -9.12 13.08
C HIS A 168 -5.64 -10.29 12.97
N ASN A 169 -5.66 -11.24 13.91
CA ASN A 169 -4.73 -12.37 13.92
C ASN A 169 -3.25 -11.94 13.77
N TYR A 170 -2.82 -10.96 14.57
CA TYR A 170 -1.48 -10.36 14.54
C TYR A 170 -1.16 -9.47 13.32
N GLU A 171 -2.03 -9.41 12.31
CA GLU A 171 -1.92 -8.43 11.22
C GLU A 171 -2.48 -7.08 11.66
N TRP A 172 -1.89 -6.01 11.16
CA TRP A 172 -2.45 -4.66 11.30
C TRP A 172 -3.47 -4.41 10.20
N GLU A 173 -4.51 -3.66 10.51
CA GLU A 173 -5.42 -3.13 9.50
C GLU A 173 -4.65 -2.28 8.49
N ALA A 174 -4.90 -2.46 7.21
CA ALA A 174 -4.24 -1.74 6.13
C ALA A 174 -5.23 -0.83 5.41
N TRP A 175 -4.81 0.39 5.10
CA TRP A 175 -5.62 1.44 4.54
C TRP A 175 -5.06 1.91 3.20
N LEU A 176 -5.93 2.13 2.22
CA LEU A 176 -5.68 3.05 1.12
C LEU A 176 -6.51 4.32 1.39
N LEU A 177 -5.83 5.38 1.81
CA LEU A 177 -6.42 6.66 2.16
C LEU A 177 -6.37 7.58 0.94
N ILE A 178 -7.49 8.22 0.58
CA ILE A 178 -7.58 9.14 -0.57
C ILE A 178 -8.07 10.50 -0.07
N SER A 179 -7.18 11.50 -0.05
CA SER A 179 -7.45 12.81 0.57
C SER A 179 -8.49 13.61 -0.21
N GLY A 180 -8.38 13.68 -1.53
CA GLY A 180 -9.26 14.50 -2.39
C GLY A 180 -10.75 14.14 -2.38
N ARG A 181 -11.12 13.00 -1.77
CA ARG A 181 -12.51 12.53 -1.68
C ARG A 181 -12.94 12.17 -0.25
N ALA A 182 -12.11 12.42 0.76
CA ALA A 182 -12.30 11.95 2.13
C ALA A 182 -12.70 10.46 2.15
N SER A 183 -12.02 9.66 1.34
CA SER A 183 -12.37 8.27 1.04
C SER A 183 -11.29 7.33 1.56
N ILE A 184 -11.71 6.15 2.00
CA ILE A 184 -10.81 5.12 2.50
C ILE A 184 -11.31 3.72 2.12
N LEU A 185 -10.36 2.88 1.74
CA LEU A 185 -10.50 1.42 1.72
C LEU A 185 -9.70 0.85 2.90
N ARG A 186 -10.34 0.09 3.79
CA ARG A 186 -9.68 -0.66 4.86
C ARG A 186 -9.79 -2.16 4.60
N CYS A 187 -8.69 -2.85 4.86
CA CYS A 187 -8.57 -4.31 4.81
C CYS A 187 -7.98 -4.80 6.14
N ARG A 188 -8.21 -6.06 6.50
CA ARG A 188 -7.78 -6.62 7.78
C ARG A 188 -6.28 -6.90 7.85
N SER A 189 -5.58 -6.81 6.72
CA SER A 189 -4.14 -7.02 6.61
C SER A 189 -3.59 -6.31 5.38
N PHE A 190 -2.28 -6.08 5.37
CA PHE A 190 -1.56 -5.62 4.18
C PHE A 190 -1.74 -6.59 3.00
N GLN A 191 -1.66 -7.90 3.26
CA GLN A 191 -1.90 -8.92 2.25
C GLN A 191 -3.28 -8.77 1.58
N GLU A 192 -4.34 -8.63 2.38
CA GLU A 192 -5.71 -8.47 1.86
C GLU A 192 -5.85 -7.19 1.03
N LEU A 193 -5.19 -6.10 1.43
CA LEU A 193 -5.19 -4.85 0.67
C LEU A 193 -4.55 -5.04 -0.70
N ILE A 194 -3.34 -5.61 -0.75
CA ILE A 194 -2.64 -5.86 -2.02
C ILE A 194 -3.42 -6.83 -2.92
N GLN A 195 -4.04 -7.87 -2.36
CA GLN A 195 -4.89 -8.78 -3.13
C GLN A 195 -6.18 -8.10 -3.64
N THR A 196 -6.69 -7.10 -2.92
CA THR A 196 -7.90 -6.35 -3.30
C THR A 196 -7.60 -5.32 -4.38
N MET A 197 -6.47 -4.61 -4.27
CA MET A 197 -6.05 -3.62 -5.24
C MET A 197 -5.51 -4.26 -6.53
N GLY A 198 -4.87 -5.44 -6.41
CA GLY A 198 -3.97 -5.95 -7.45
C GLY A 198 -2.69 -5.11 -7.53
N MET A 199 -1.68 -5.59 -8.26
CA MET A 199 -0.49 -4.78 -8.57
C MET A 199 -0.56 -4.20 -9.99
N VAL A 200 -1.65 -4.43 -10.71
CA VAL A 200 -1.97 -3.84 -12.00
C VAL A 200 -3.01 -2.75 -11.77
N ASN A 201 -2.80 -1.54 -12.27
CA ASN A 201 -3.81 -0.48 -12.18
C ASN A 201 -5.09 -0.95 -12.89
N PRO A 202 -6.22 -1.18 -12.18
CA PRO A 202 -7.46 -1.65 -12.81
C PRO A 202 -8.14 -0.57 -13.68
N TRP A 203 -7.57 0.63 -13.74
CA TRP A 203 -8.07 1.80 -14.46
C TRP A 203 -7.22 2.19 -15.69
N LEU A 204 -6.24 1.34 -16.08
CA LEU A 204 -5.52 1.37 -17.37
C LEU A 204 -6.00 0.25 -18.31
#